data_AF-A0A6B3I2A9-F1
#
_entry.id   AF-A0A6B3I2A9-F1
#
_cell.length_a   1.000
_cell.length_b   1.000
_cell.length_c   1.000
_cell.angle_alpha   90.00
_cell.angle_beta   90.00
_cell.angle_gamma   90.00
#
_symmetry.space_group_name_H-M   'P 1'
#
loop_
_entity.id
_entity.type
_entity.pdbx_description
1 polymer ?
#
loop_
_entity_poly.entity_id
_entity_poly.type
_entity_poly.pdbx_seq_one_letter_code
_entity_poly.pdbx_strand_id
1 'polypeptide(L)'
;WLPTMGETRFPVYDLVSTWYHEGVPGHHLQIAQWKHVADSLSRYQTSLGQVSANAEGWALYAERLMDELGYLPDAERRLGYLDAQMMRASRVIVDIGMHLELEIPADSPFHPGERWTPGLAQEFFGSHSGRPADFVESELTRYLSMPGQAIGYKLG
;
A
#
# COMPACT_ATOMS: atom_id res chain seq x y z
N TRP A 1 11.21 -2.28 9.43
CA TRP A 1 11.49 -1.40 10.60
C TRP A 1 10.15 -0.95 11.16
N LEU A 2 10.00 -0.78 12.48
CA LEU A 2 8.73 -0.37 13.11
C LEU A 2 8.98 0.91 13.93
N PRO A 3 8.45 2.08 13.52
CA PRO A 3 8.54 3.29 14.33
C PRO A 3 7.72 3.14 15.60
N THR A 4 8.35 3.28 16.77
CA THR A 4 7.62 3.19 18.04
C THR A 4 6.85 4.46 18.38
N MET A 5 7.30 5.63 17.91
CA MET A 5 6.64 6.93 18.16
C MET A 5 6.34 7.21 19.65
N GLY A 6 7.12 6.64 20.56
CA GLY A 6 6.91 6.74 22.01
C GLY A 6 5.97 5.66 22.60
N GLU A 7 5.34 4.84 21.75
CA GLU A 7 4.50 3.73 22.17
C GLU A 7 5.31 2.56 22.73
N THR A 8 4.76 1.91 23.75
CA THR A 8 5.33 0.70 24.37
C THR A 8 4.43 -0.52 24.24
N ARG A 9 3.25 -0.36 23.63
CA ARG A 9 2.26 -1.42 23.41
C ARG A 9 1.71 -1.27 22.01
N PHE A 10 1.70 -2.37 21.26
CA PHE A 10 1.28 -2.36 19.87
C PHE A 10 0.19 -3.40 19.65
N PRO A 11 -0.93 -3.05 18.97
CA PRO A 11 -1.80 -4.07 18.44
C PRO A 11 -1.01 -4.92 17.45
N VAL A 12 -1.22 -6.24 17.49
CA VAL A 12 -0.52 -7.16 16.57
C VAL A 12 -1.36 -7.46 15.33
N TYR A 13 -2.67 -7.22 15.39
CA TYR A 13 -3.59 -7.63 14.34
C TYR A 13 -3.28 -6.99 12.98
N ASP A 14 -2.81 -5.74 12.95
CA ASP A 14 -2.42 -5.02 11.73
C ASP A 14 -0.92 -5.15 11.39
N LEU A 15 -0.09 -5.61 12.35
CA LEU A 15 1.35 -5.78 12.16
C LEU A 15 1.73 -7.06 11.43
N VAL A 16 0.96 -8.15 11.58
CA VAL A 16 1.33 -9.45 10.97
C VAL A 16 1.45 -9.34 9.45
N SER A 17 0.49 -8.66 8.81
CA SER A 17 0.52 -8.40 7.37
C SER A 17 1.75 -7.57 6.98
N THR A 18 2.06 -6.52 7.75
CA THR A 18 3.26 -5.70 7.56
C THR A 18 4.55 -6.51 7.70
N TRP A 19 4.61 -7.51 8.59
CA TRP A 19 5.78 -8.37 8.70
C TRP A 19 5.98 -9.26 7.47
N TYR A 20 4.91 -9.76 6.86
CA TYR A 20 5.02 -10.47 5.59
C TYR A 20 5.42 -9.54 4.44
N HIS A 21 4.90 -8.31 4.44
CA HIS A 21 5.25 -7.26 3.48
C HIS A 21 6.74 -6.89 3.53
N GLU A 22 7.24 -6.53 4.72
CA GLU A 22 8.60 -6.03 4.91
C GLU A 22 9.65 -7.16 5.01
N GLY A 23 9.23 -8.31 5.53
CA GLY A 23 10.08 -9.44 5.83
C GLY A 23 9.96 -10.53 4.78
N VAL A 24 9.63 -11.73 5.23
CA VAL A 24 9.52 -12.94 4.39
C VAL A 24 8.04 -13.31 4.29
N PRO A 25 7.49 -13.52 3.08
CA PRO A 25 8.19 -13.62 1.79
C PRO A 25 8.29 -12.29 1.00
N GLY A 26 7.99 -11.13 1.60
CA GLY A 26 8.00 -9.83 0.93
C GLY A 26 9.40 -9.25 0.66
N HIS A 27 9.62 -7.98 1.03
CA HIS A 27 10.80 -7.21 0.65
C HIS A 27 12.12 -7.89 1.02
N HIS A 28 12.23 -8.49 2.20
CA HIS A 28 13.47 -9.16 2.59
C HIS A 28 13.84 -10.26 1.60
N LEU A 29 12.90 -11.14 1.24
CA LEU A 29 13.18 -12.24 0.32
C LEU A 29 13.53 -11.72 -1.08
N GLN A 30 12.76 -10.76 -1.61
CA GLN A 30 12.99 -10.19 -2.94
C GLN A 30 14.36 -9.52 -3.04
N ILE A 31 14.67 -8.62 -2.10
CA ILE A 31 15.89 -7.81 -2.15
C ILE A 31 17.11 -8.70 -1.84
N ALA A 32 16.99 -9.63 -0.89
CA ALA A 32 18.06 -10.60 -0.62
C ALA A 32 18.36 -11.46 -1.85
N GLN A 33 17.32 -11.89 -2.59
CA GLN A 33 17.51 -12.65 -3.83
C GLN A 33 18.25 -11.83 -4.88
N TRP A 34 17.90 -10.55 -5.08
CA TRP A 34 18.63 -9.67 -6.01
C TRP A 34 20.09 -9.46 -5.62
N LYS A 35 20.38 -9.35 -4.31
CA LYS A 35 21.76 -9.28 -3.83
C LYS A 35 22.51 -10.59 -4.06
N HIS A 36 21.85 -11.73 -3.85
CA HIS A 36 22.46 -13.04 -4.05
C HIS A 36 22.87 -13.29 -5.50
N VAL A 37 22.06 -12.84 -6.47
CA VAL A 37 22.36 -13.02 -7.90
C VAL A 37 23.08 -11.84 -8.55
N ALA A 38 23.50 -10.84 -7.77
CA ALA A 38 24.00 -9.56 -8.28
C ALA A 38 25.19 -9.69 -9.25
N ASP A 39 26.04 -10.71 -9.05
CA ASP A 39 27.21 -10.97 -9.91
C ASP A 39 26.83 -11.37 -11.35
N SER A 40 25.58 -11.80 -11.56
CA SER A 40 25.02 -12.14 -12.87
C SER A 40 24.22 -11.01 -13.53
N LEU A 41 24.12 -9.85 -12.87
CA LEU A 41 23.28 -8.73 -13.28
C LEU A 41 24.13 -7.51 -13.66
N SER A 42 23.56 -6.64 -14.50
CA SER A 42 24.19 -5.36 -14.81
C SER A 42 24.24 -4.44 -13.58
N ARG A 43 25.18 -3.48 -13.60
CA ARG A 43 25.21 -2.40 -12.60
C ARG A 43 23.89 -1.63 -12.54
N TYR A 44 23.23 -1.43 -13.69
CA TYR A 44 21.92 -0.75 -13.73
C TYR A 44 20.88 -1.53 -12.92
N GLN A 45 20.72 -2.83 -13.17
CA GLN A 45 19.75 -3.69 -12.46
C GLN A 45 20.00 -3.77 -10.96
N THR A 46 21.26 -3.68 -10.52
CA THR A 46 21.63 -3.80 -9.10
C THR A 46 21.67 -2.46 -8.35
N SER A 47 21.47 -1.33 -9.02
CA SER A 47 21.53 0.01 -8.41
C SER A 47 20.33 0.90 -8.76
N LEU A 48 20.21 1.33 -10.01
CA LEU A 48 19.27 2.38 -10.44
C LEU A 48 17.97 1.83 -11.03
N GLY A 49 17.98 0.61 -11.57
CA GLY A 49 16.85 0.01 -12.29
C GLY A 49 15.71 -0.49 -11.41
N GLN A 50 15.55 0.06 -10.20
CA GLN A 50 14.48 -0.34 -9.29
C GLN A 50 13.16 0.30 -9.72
N VAL A 51 12.13 -0.52 -9.83
CA VAL A 51 10.77 -0.08 -10.20
C VAL A 51 9.87 -0.24 -8.98
N SER A 52 9.29 0.86 -8.50
CA SER A 52 8.44 0.86 -7.29
C SER A 52 7.30 -0.15 -7.40
N ALA A 53 6.61 -0.23 -8.54
CA ALA A 53 5.53 -1.19 -8.73
C ALA A 53 5.99 -2.66 -8.62
N ASN A 54 7.22 -2.97 -9.06
CA ASN A 54 7.75 -4.33 -8.92
C ASN A 54 8.12 -4.66 -7.47
N ALA A 55 8.71 -3.71 -6.73
CA ALA A 55 9.07 -3.93 -5.33
C ALA A 55 7.83 -3.98 -4.41
N GLU A 56 6.95 -3.00 -4.55
CA GLU A 56 5.75 -2.86 -3.71
C GLU A 56 4.67 -3.87 -4.09
N GLY A 57 4.49 -4.13 -5.38
CA GLY A 57 3.59 -5.17 -5.88
C GLY A 57 4.00 -6.57 -5.41
N TRP A 58 5.32 -6.87 -5.39
CA TRP A 58 5.81 -8.13 -4.81
C TRP A 58 5.45 -8.26 -3.34
N ALA A 59 5.61 -7.21 -2.54
CA ALA A 59 5.28 -7.25 -1.12
C ALA A 59 3.77 -7.42 -0.87
N LEU A 60 2.90 -6.81 -1.70
CA LEU A 60 1.46 -7.04 -1.66
C LEU A 60 1.05 -8.43 -2.14
N TYR A 61 1.74 -8.95 -3.15
CA TYR A 61 1.61 -10.34 -3.56
C TYR A 61 1.98 -11.29 -2.42
N ALA A 62 3.08 -11.02 -1.70
CA ALA A 62 3.52 -11.80 -0.57
C ALA A 62 2.49 -11.81 0.57
N GLU A 63 1.89 -10.66 0.90
CA GLU A 63 0.80 -10.61 1.89
C GLU A 63 -0.39 -11.49 1.49
N ARG A 64 -0.83 -11.41 0.22
CA ARG A 64 -1.91 -12.28 -0.29
C ARG A 64 -1.52 -13.76 -0.28
N LEU A 65 -0.30 -14.08 -0.70
CA LEU A 65 0.22 -15.45 -0.68
C LEU A 65 0.15 -16.05 0.73
N MET A 66 0.46 -15.26 1.77
CA MET A 66 0.38 -15.72 3.15
C MET A 66 -1.07 -15.94 3.62
N ASP A 67 -2.06 -15.15 3.16
CA ASP A 67 -3.49 -15.45 3.37
C ASP A 67 -3.87 -16.77 2.70
N GLU A 68 -3.51 -16.96 1.42
CA GLU A 68 -3.83 -18.16 0.62
C GLU A 68 -3.20 -19.43 1.20
N LEU A 69 -2.01 -19.33 1.80
CA LEU A 69 -1.33 -20.43 2.47
C LEU A 69 -1.84 -20.70 3.91
N GLY A 70 -2.80 -19.91 4.41
CA GLY A 70 -3.41 -20.09 5.73
C GLY A 70 -2.61 -19.52 6.90
N TYR A 71 -1.68 -18.59 6.66
CA TYR A 71 -0.87 -17.95 7.72
C TYR A 71 -1.56 -16.74 8.38
N LEU A 72 -2.79 -16.42 7.97
CA LEU A 72 -3.67 -15.46 8.66
C LEU A 72 -4.92 -16.18 9.19
N PRO A 73 -4.78 -17.16 10.11
CA PRO A 73 -5.89 -18.01 10.54
C PRO A 73 -6.92 -17.27 11.40
N ASP A 74 -6.49 -16.22 12.10
CA ASP A 74 -7.33 -15.46 13.02
C ASP A 74 -8.07 -14.34 12.30
N ALA A 75 -9.37 -14.20 12.56
CA ALA A 75 -10.21 -13.18 11.92
C ALA A 75 -9.67 -11.75 12.12
N GLU A 76 -9.12 -11.45 13.29
CA GLU A 76 -8.53 -10.13 13.59
C GLU A 76 -7.31 -9.83 12.71
N ARG A 77 -6.40 -10.80 12.54
CA ARG A 77 -5.20 -10.65 11.70
C ARG A 77 -5.57 -10.57 10.23
N ARG A 78 -6.55 -11.37 9.80
CA ARG A 78 -7.08 -11.32 8.45
C ARG A 78 -7.78 -9.98 8.16
N LEU A 79 -8.49 -9.42 9.14
CA LEU A 79 -9.05 -8.08 9.03
C LEU A 79 -7.96 -7.01 8.90
N GLY A 80 -6.88 -7.09 9.67
CA GLY A 80 -5.73 -6.18 9.53
C GLY A 80 -5.09 -6.25 8.14
N TYR A 81 -4.93 -7.45 7.58
CA TYR A 81 -4.51 -7.65 6.18
C TYR A 81 -5.49 -7.02 5.18
N LEU A 82 -6.80 -7.25 5.35
CA LEU A 82 -7.81 -6.72 4.44
C LEU A 82 -7.92 -5.19 4.50
N ASP A 83 -7.80 -4.59 5.69
CA ASP A 83 -7.72 -3.13 5.85
C ASP A 83 -6.48 -2.57 5.14
N ALA A 84 -5.33 -3.23 5.31
CA ALA A 84 -4.12 -2.91 4.59
C ALA A 84 -4.33 -2.97 3.06
N GLN A 85 -4.97 -4.01 2.53
CA GLN A 85 -5.28 -4.15 1.10
C GLN A 85 -6.27 -3.08 0.61
N MET A 86 -7.31 -2.80 1.40
CA MET A 86 -8.33 -1.80 1.10
C MET A 86 -7.70 -0.42 0.99
N MET A 87 -6.85 -0.04 1.95
CA MET A 87 -6.10 1.23 1.91
C MET A 87 -5.30 1.37 0.60
N ARG A 88 -4.57 0.33 0.17
CA ARG A 88 -3.79 0.40 -1.09
C ARG A 88 -4.66 0.31 -2.35
N ALA A 89 -5.87 -0.25 -2.27
CA ALA A 89 -6.84 -0.17 -3.36
C ALA A 89 -7.41 1.26 -3.47
N SER A 90 -7.74 1.88 -2.33
CA SER A 90 -8.17 3.28 -2.27
C SER A 90 -7.12 4.23 -2.83
N ARG A 91 -5.82 3.95 -2.64
CA ARG A 91 -4.72 4.70 -3.28
C ARG A 91 -4.86 4.79 -4.80
N VAL A 92 -5.29 3.72 -5.48
CA VAL A 92 -5.49 3.73 -6.94
C VAL A 92 -6.60 4.71 -7.32
N ILE A 93 -7.71 4.67 -6.59
CA ILE A 93 -8.87 5.52 -6.85
C ILE A 93 -8.51 6.99 -6.64
N VAL A 94 -7.94 7.32 -5.47
CA VAL A 94 -7.69 8.71 -5.10
C VAL A 94 -6.54 9.33 -5.88
N ASP A 95 -5.46 8.58 -6.16
CA ASP A 95 -4.31 9.11 -6.88
C ASP A 95 -4.66 9.40 -8.35
N ILE A 96 -5.27 8.43 -9.05
CA ILE A 96 -5.71 8.64 -10.44
C ILE A 96 -6.83 9.69 -10.50
N GLY A 97 -7.80 9.58 -9.60
CA GLY A 97 -8.95 10.48 -9.51
C GLY A 97 -8.51 11.94 -9.38
N MET A 98 -7.72 12.26 -8.36
CA MET A 98 -7.27 13.63 -8.11
C MET A 98 -6.40 14.18 -9.24
N HIS A 99 -5.41 13.43 -9.72
CA HIS A 99 -4.43 13.96 -10.68
C HIS A 99 -4.99 14.13 -12.09
N LEU A 100 -6.04 13.39 -12.44
CA LEU A 100 -6.72 13.51 -13.73
C LEU A 100 -8.08 14.21 -13.64
N GLU A 101 -8.48 14.65 -12.44
CA GLU A 101 -9.78 15.25 -12.15
C GLU A 101 -10.94 14.44 -12.74
N LEU A 102 -10.86 13.11 -12.62
CA LEU A 102 -11.85 12.20 -13.20
C LEU A 102 -13.21 12.42 -12.56
N GLU A 103 -14.25 12.19 -13.37
CA GLU A 103 -15.62 12.13 -12.87
C GLU A 103 -15.78 10.86 -12.02
N ILE A 104 -16.32 11.03 -10.81
CA ILE A 104 -16.70 9.93 -9.93
C ILE A 104 -17.89 9.21 -10.57
N PRO A 105 -17.86 7.86 -10.69
CA PRO A 105 -18.90 7.11 -11.38
C PRO A 105 -20.32 7.48 -10.92
N ALA A 106 -21.26 7.61 -11.85
CA ALA A 106 -22.62 8.05 -11.56
C ALA A 106 -23.40 7.07 -10.64
N ASP A 107 -22.96 5.80 -10.58
CA ASP A 107 -23.48 4.77 -9.68
C ASP A 107 -22.70 4.65 -8.36
N SER A 108 -21.69 5.49 -8.16
CA SER A 108 -20.93 5.55 -6.90
C SER A 108 -21.85 6.00 -5.75
N PRO A 109 -21.78 5.34 -4.58
CA PRO A 109 -22.45 5.83 -3.38
C PRO A 109 -21.77 7.07 -2.77
N PHE A 110 -20.58 7.44 -3.28
CA PHE A 110 -19.78 8.58 -2.85
C PHE A 110 -19.76 9.63 -3.96
N HIS A 111 -20.31 10.83 -3.72
CA HIS A 111 -20.28 11.99 -4.63
C HIS A 111 -20.47 11.68 -6.14
N PRO A 112 -21.59 11.03 -6.55
CA PRO A 112 -21.78 10.61 -7.94
C PRO A 112 -21.80 11.78 -8.92
N GLY A 113 -21.01 11.69 -10.00
CA GLY A 113 -20.92 12.70 -11.06
C GLY A 113 -20.08 13.94 -10.73
N GLU A 114 -19.58 14.08 -9.50
CA GLU A 114 -18.62 15.12 -9.16
C GLU A 114 -17.22 14.77 -9.68
N ARG A 115 -16.37 15.78 -9.88
CA ARG A 115 -14.95 15.55 -10.21
C ARG A 115 -14.13 15.41 -8.95
N TRP A 116 -13.19 14.47 -8.96
CA TRP A 116 -12.26 14.29 -7.86
C TRP A 116 -11.50 15.58 -7.55
N THR A 117 -11.47 15.93 -6.26
CA THR A 117 -10.65 17.00 -5.70
C THR A 117 -9.85 16.44 -4.52
N PRO A 118 -8.78 17.13 -4.07
CA PRO A 118 -8.06 16.73 -2.87
C PRO A 118 -8.94 16.58 -1.62
N GLY A 119 -9.94 17.44 -1.45
CA GLY A 119 -10.89 17.35 -0.34
C GLY A 119 -11.74 16.08 -0.39
N LEU A 120 -12.32 15.78 -1.56
CA LEU A 120 -13.09 14.53 -1.77
C LEU A 120 -12.21 13.29 -1.61
N ALA A 121 -10.96 13.35 -2.05
CA ALA A 121 -10.01 12.26 -1.88
C ALA A 121 -9.63 12.02 -0.41
N GLN A 122 -9.46 13.09 0.38
CA GLN A 122 -9.22 12.96 1.82
C GLN A 122 -10.42 12.34 2.53
N GLU A 123 -11.64 12.77 2.18
CA GLU A 123 -12.88 12.20 2.71
C GLU A 123 -13.05 10.72 2.33
N PHE A 124 -12.84 10.38 1.06
CA PHE A 124 -12.91 9.01 0.57
C PHE A 124 -11.87 8.13 1.26
N PHE A 125 -10.62 8.58 1.32
CA PHE A 125 -9.53 7.79 1.90
C PHE A 125 -9.72 7.58 3.42
N GLY A 126 -10.20 8.61 4.13
CA GLY A 126 -10.51 8.52 5.56
C GLY A 126 -11.71 7.61 5.88
N SER A 127 -12.73 7.59 5.02
CA SER A 127 -13.91 6.70 5.20
C SER A 127 -13.65 5.25 4.80
N HIS A 128 -12.59 4.99 4.03
CA HIS A 128 -12.23 3.67 3.49
C HIS A 128 -10.89 3.14 4.02
N SER A 129 -10.41 3.64 5.16
CA SER A 129 -9.24 3.10 5.85
C SER A 129 -9.40 3.17 7.37
N GLY A 130 -8.85 2.19 8.09
CA GLY A 130 -8.78 2.21 9.55
C GLY A 130 -7.70 3.15 10.12
N ARG A 131 -7.17 4.08 9.32
CA ARG A 131 -6.03 4.93 9.68
C ARG A 131 -6.48 6.22 10.37
N PRO A 132 -5.68 6.76 11.31
CA PRO A 132 -6.02 8.02 11.96
C PRO A 132 -5.94 9.20 10.99
N ALA A 133 -6.63 10.30 11.33
CA ALA A 133 -6.82 11.44 10.44
C ALA A 133 -5.50 12.13 10.04
N ASP A 134 -4.52 12.19 10.94
CA ASP A 134 -3.18 12.73 10.71
C ASP A 134 -2.39 11.87 9.70
N PHE A 135 -2.51 10.55 9.78
CA PHE A 135 -1.94 9.64 8.78
C PHE A 135 -2.58 9.86 7.41
N VAL A 136 -3.90 9.97 7.36
CA VAL A 136 -4.67 10.23 6.13
C VAL A 136 -4.21 11.56 5.49
N GLU A 137 -4.14 12.64 6.26
CA GLU A 137 -3.67 13.95 5.80
C GLU A 137 -2.23 13.89 5.26
N SER A 138 -1.33 13.23 6.00
CA SER A 138 0.06 13.04 5.58
C SER A 138 0.16 12.26 4.26
N GLU A 139 -0.62 11.19 4.11
CA GLU A 139 -0.65 10.39 2.89
C GLU A 139 -1.23 11.15 1.70
N LEU A 140 -2.29 11.94 1.90
CA LEU A 140 -2.86 12.77 0.84
C LEU A 140 -1.85 13.81 0.33
N THR A 141 -1.12 14.46 1.26
CA THR A 141 -0.02 15.37 0.90
C THR A 141 1.05 14.64 0.08
N ARG A 142 1.40 13.41 0.48
CA ARG A 142 2.35 12.59 -0.25
C ARG A 142 1.88 12.26 -1.66
N TYR A 143 0.63 11.84 -1.83
CA TYR A 143 0.07 11.49 -3.14
C TYR A 143 0.10 12.69 -4.09
N LEU A 144 -0.30 13.88 -3.63
CA LEU A 144 -0.24 15.12 -4.40
C LEU A 144 1.19 15.52 -4.81
N SER A 145 2.18 15.21 -3.98
CA SER A 145 3.58 15.53 -4.24
C SER A 145 4.30 14.48 -5.11
N MET A 146 3.76 13.27 -5.21
CA MET A 146 4.36 12.14 -5.93
C MET A 146 3.32 11.39 -6.78
N PRO A 147 2.80 12.02 -7.85
CA PRO A 147 1.76 11.44 -8.69
C PRO A 147 2.17 10.06 -9.22
N GLY A 148 1.28 9.07 -9.12
CA GLY A 148 1.49 7.73 -9.68
C GLY A 148 2.40 6.81 -8.86
N GLN A 149 3.01 7.26 -7.76
CA GLN A 149 3.75 6.33 -6.89
C GLN A 149 2.77 5.43 -6.11
N ALA A 150 1.68 6.00 -5.60
CA ALA A 150 0.73 5.33 -4.71
C ALA A 150 -0.03 4.18 -5.39
N ILE A 151 -0.16 4.21 -6.71
CA ILE A 151 -0.86 3.17 -7.49
C ILE A 151 0.01 1.94 -7.73
N GLY A 152 1.35 2.09 -7.67
CA GLY A 152 2.30 1.02 -7.96
C GLY A 152 2.14 -0.20 -7.05
N TYR A 153 1.62 0.02 -5.85
CA TYR A 153 1.30 -1.02 -4.88
C TYR A 153 0.31 -2.06 -5.43
N LYS A 154 -0.90 -1.63 -5.85
CA LYS A 154 -1.95 -2.58 -6.27
C LYS A 154 -1.92 -2.92 -7.76
N LEU A 155 -1.29 -2.09 -8.58
CA LEU A 155 -1.14 -2.38 -10.01
C LEU A 155 0.03 -3.32 -10.31
N GLY A 156 1.08 -3.31 -9.49
CA GLY A 156 2.21 -4.24 -9.58
C GLY A 156 1.86 -5.64 -9.09
#